data_AF-A0A1Y6C0T3-F1
#
_entry.id   AF-A0A1Y6C0T3-F1
#
_cell.length_a   1.000
_cell.length_b   1.000
_cell.length_c   1.000
_cell.angle_alpha   90.00
_cell.angle_beta   90.00
_cell.angle_gamma   90.00
#
_symmetry.space_group_name_H-M   'P 1'
#
loop_
_entity.id
_entity.type
_entity.pdbx_description
1 polymer ?
#
loop_
_entity_poly.entity_id
_entity_poly.type
_entity_poly.pdbx_seq_one_letter_code
_entity_poly.pdbx_strand_id
1 'polypeptide(L)' 'MQQYWVVGGEYRDTKFQVPVGEREEWLGPYTSYDDAKAEWARRAWLTVDEAHTRYRIETIDQDEAPPCTD' A
#
# COMPACT_ATOMS: atom_id res chain seq x y z
N MET A 1 7.68 -15.74 -4.59
CA MET A 1 7.91 -14.63 -5.57
C MET A 1 7.52 -13.32 -4.89
N GLN A 2 8.38 -12.30 -4.95
CA GLN A 2 8.13 -10.99 -4.32
C GLN A 2 7.19 -10.16 -5.20
N GLN A 3 6.05 -9.76 -4.64
CA GLN A 3 5.11 -8.83 -5.27
C GLN A 3 5.09 -7.53 -4.50
N TYR A 4 5.09 -6.43 -5.23
CA TYR A 4 5.00 -5.10 -4.65
C TYR A 4 3.58 -4.60 -4.76
N TRP A 5 3.07 -4.03 -3.68
CA TRP A 5 1.73 -3.48 -3.60
C TRP A 5 1.82 -2.07 -3.06
N VAL A 6 1.12 -1.13 -3.70
CA VAL A 6 0.94 0.21 -3.14
C VAL A 6 -0.34 0.17 -2.33
N VAL A 7 -0.21 0.33 -1.02
CA VAL A 7 -1.32 0.32 -0.08
C VAL A 7 -1.45 1.70 0.54
N GLY A 8 -2.65 2.26 0.52
CA GLY A 8 -2.87 3.56 1.15
C GLY A 8 -4.28 4.08 0.98
N GLY A 9 -4.52 5.26 1.51
CA GLY A 9 -5.81 5.89 1.42
C GLY A 9 -5.89 7.10 2.32
N GLU A 10 -7.06 7.74 2.29
CA GLU A 10 -7.41 8.81 3.21
C GLU A 10 -7.75 8.23 4.58
N TYR A 11 -7.38 8.92 5.65
CA TYR A 11 -7.67 8.54 7.03
C TYR A 11 -8.50 9.61 7.72
N ARG A 12 -9.46 9.20 8.56
CA ARG A 12 -10.33 10.14 9.28
C ARG A 12 -9.58 11.06 10.24
N ASP A 13 -8.44 10.58 10.72
CA ASP A 13 -7.62 11.27 11.69
C ASP A 13 -6.15 11.23 11.26
N THR A 14 -5.39 12.24 11.66
CA THR A 14 -3.92 12.26 11.55
C THR A 14 -3.23 11.19 12.39
N LYS A 15 -4.01 10.38 13.12
CA LYS A 15 -3.53 9.17 13.80
C LYS A 15 -3.42 7.96 12.87
N PHE A 16 -3.96 8.05 11.64
CA PHE A 16 -3.91 7.00 10.62
C PHE A 16 -4.48 5.65 11.10
N GLN A 17 -5.50 5.68 11.97
CA GLN A 17 -6.12 4.46 12.55
C GLN A 17 -7.36 4.00 11.80
N VAL A 18 -8.13 4.96 11.27
CA VAL A 18 -9.42 4.70 10.63
C VAL A 18 -9.35 5.26 9.21
N PRO A 19 -9.31 4.42 8.16
CA PRO A 19 -9.41 4.91 6.80
C PRO A 19 -10.77 5.60 6.57
N VAL A 20 -10.80 6.63 5.72
CA VAL A 20 -12.03 7.20 5.17
C VAL A 20 -12.51 6.25 4.09
N GLY A 21 -13.17 5.20 4.54
CA GLY A 21 -13.56 4.05 3.73
C GLY A 21 -13.49 2.79 4.57
N GLU A 22 -14.24 1.75 4.22
CA GLU A 22 -14.19 0.49 4.98
C GLU A 22 -12.83 -0.22 4.84
N ARG A 23 -11.99 0.17 3.87
CA ARG A 23 -10.68 -0.45 3.59
C ARG A 23 -9.69 0.56 2.99
N GLU A 24 -8.40 0.28 3.18
CA GLU A 24 -7.30 0.91 2.44
C GLU A 24 -7.38 0.50 0.97
N GLU A 25 -6.91 1.37 0.07
CA GLU A 25 -6.77 1.08 -1.35
C GLU A 25 -5.50 0.26 -1.59
N TRP A 26 -5.64 -0.89 -2.25
CA TRP A 26 -4.55 -1.81 -2.57
C TRP A 26 -4.37 -1.86 -4.08
N LEU A 27 -3.17 -1.55 -4.53
CA LEU A 27 -2.85 -1.38 -5.95
C LEU A 27 -1.67 -2.28 -6.27
N GLY A 28 -1.87 -3.19 -7.21
CA GLY A 28 -0.91 -4.24 -7.54
C GLY A 28 -1.61 -5.49 -8.02
N PRO A 29 -0.89 -6.62 -8.18
CA PRO A 29 0.52 -6.83 -7.84
C PRO A 29 1.48 -6.26 -8.90
N TYR A 30 2.49 -5.51 -8.46
CA TYR A 30 3.61 -5.08 -9.30
C TYR A 30 4.76 -6.07 -9.19
N THR A 31 5.37 -6.42 -10.32
CA THR A 31 6.51 -7.34 -10.39
C THR A 31 7.83 -6.69 -9.95
N SER A 32 7.90 -5.36 -10.06
CA SER A 32 9.10 -4.57 -9.77
C SER A 32 8.78 -3.46 -8.78
N TYR A 33 9.70 -3.20 -7.86
CA TYR A 33 9.59 -2.09 -6.91
C TYR A 33 9.48 -0.73 -7.61
N ASP A 34 10.16 -0.56 -8.76
CA ASP A 34 10.14 0.70 -9.51
C ASP A 34 8.75 1.02 -10.08
N ASP A 35 8.02 0.01 -10.55
CA ASP A 35 6.63 0.12 -11.00
C ASP A 35 5.70 0.54 -9.85
N ALA A 36 5.82 -0.11 -8.70
CA ALA A 36 5.08 0.25 -7.50
C ALA A 36 5.44 1.68 -7.03
N LYS A 37 6.72 2.05 -7.09
CA LYS A 37 7.19 3.39 -6.71
C LYS A 37 6.67 4.47 -7.65
N ALA A 38 6.60 4.20 -8.96
CA ALA A 38 6.05 5.13 -9.93
C ALA A 38 4.57 5.43 -9.65
N GLU A 39 3.78 4.40 -9.35
CA GLU A 39 2.37 4.59 -8.99
C GLU A 39 2.19 5.27 -7.63
N TRP A 40 2.97 4.84 -6.63
CA TRP A 40 3.01 5.49 -5.32
C TRP A 40 3.34 6.97 -5.44
N ALA A 41 4.36 7.33 -6.23
CA ALA A 41 4.75 8.72 -6.45
C ALA A 41 3.62 9.50 -7.12
N ARG A 42 2.99 8.98 -8.18
CA ARG A 42 1.83 9.63 -8.82
C ARG A 42 0.72 9.92 -7.82
N ARG A 43 0.36 8.95 -6.99
CA ARG A 43 -0.67 9.11 -5.95
C ARG A 43 -0.26 10.12 -4.89
N ALA A 44 0.96 10.03 -4.38
CA ALA A 44 1.48 10.98 -3.41
C ALA A 44 1.47 12.42 -3.94
N TRP A 45 1.77 12.63 -5.23
CA TRP A 45 1.66 13.93 -5.89
C TRP A 45 0.21 14.40 -6.07
N LEU A 46 -0.71 13.49 -6.40
CA LEU A 46 -2.13 13.82 -6.54
C LEU A 46 -2.78 14.15 -5.20
N THR A 47 -2.36 13.49 -4.12
CA THR A 47 -2.92 13.64 -2.77
C THR A 47 -2.03 14.49 -1.87
N VAL A 48 -1.14 15.31 -2.44
CA VAL A 48 -0.22 16.16 -1.69
C VAL A 48 -0.94 17.24 -0.87
N ASP A 49 -2.12 17.66 -1.34
CA ASP A 49 -2.99 18.61 -0.64
C ASP A 49 -3.73 17.94 0.54
N GLU A 50 -3.89 16.61 0.47
CA GLU A 50 -4.62 15.81 1.45
C GLU A 50 -3.69 15.37 2.59
N ALA A 51 -3.60 16.17 3.65
CA ALA A 51 -2.79 15.87 4.85
C ALA A 51 -3.18 14.56 5.55
N HIS A 52 -4.39 14.07 5.27
CA HIS A 52 -4.96 12.85 5.81
C HIS A 52 -4.70 11.62 4.95
N THR A 53 -4.06 11.78 3.79
CA THR A 53 -3.82 10.68 2.86
C THR A 53 -2.38 10.18 2.94
N ARG A 54 -2.23 8.87 3.15
CA ARG A 54 -0.92 8.23 3.22
C ARG A 54 -0.89 6.96 2.39
N TYR A 55 0.06 6.91 1.44
CA TYR A 55 0.39 5.71 0.67
C TYR A 55 1.75 5.15 1.08
N ARG A 56 1.85 3.83 1.14
CA ARG A 56 3.07 3.05 1.41
C ARG A 56 3.22 1.92 0.39
N ILE A 57 4.44 1.44 0.22
CA ILE A 57 4.74 0.30 -0.66
C ILE A 57 4.99 -0.90 0.24
N GLU A 58 4.12 -1.89 0.16
CA GLU A 58 4.25 -3.19 0.84
C GLU A 58 4.90 -4.19 -0.11
N THR A 59 5.79 -5.02 0.42
CA THR A 59 6.38 -6.14 -0.33
C THR A 59 5.83 -7.43 0.27
N ILE A 60 5.05 -8.15 -0.52
CA ILE A 60 4.43 -9.42 -0.12
C ILE A 60 5.21 -10.52 -0.82
N ASP A 61 5.89 -11.35 -0.05
CA ASP A 61 6.43 -12.60 -0.58
C ASP A 61 5.32 -13.66 -0.55
N GLN A 62 4.86 -14.10 -1.72
CA GLN A 62 3.83 -15.14 -1.83
C GLN A 62 4.38 -16.56 -1.63
N ASP A 63 5.67 -16.72 -1.30
CA ASP A 63 6.35 -18.03 -1.20
C ASP A 63 6.57 -18.52 0.23
N GLU A 64 6.12 -17.79 1.25
CA GLU A 64 6.13 -18.33 2.62
C GLU A 64 5.04 -19.39 2.72
N ALA A 65 5.44 -20.64 2.45
CA ALA A 65 4.64 -21.82 2.77
C ALA A 65 4.09 -21.66 4.19
N PRO A 66 2.80 -21.98 4.46
CA PRO A 66 2.30 -21.96 5.81
C PRO A 66 3.27 -22.78 6.68
N PRO A 67 3.68 -22.29 7.87
CA PRO A 67 4.54 -23.07 8.74
C PRO A 67 3.84 -24.40 8.98
N CYS A 68 4.29 -25.44 8.29
CA CYS A 68 3.88 -26.81 8.53
C CYS A 68 4.45 -27.15 9.89
N THR A 69 3.65 -26.90 10.93
CA THR A 69 3.98 -27.34 12.27
C THR A 69 3.54 -28.80 12.33
N ASP A 70 4.55 -29.68 12.28
CA ASP A 70 4.54 -31.10 12.60
C ASP A 70 3.83 -31.40 13.94
#